data_AF-A0A3N5TJN5-F1
#
_entry.id   AF-A0A3N5TJN5-F1
#
_cell.length_a   1.000
_cell.length_b   1.000
_cell.length_c   1.000
_cell.angle_alpha   90.00
_cell.angle_beta   90.00
_cell.angle_gamma   90.00
#
_symmetry.space_group_name_H-M   'P 1'
#
loop_
_entity.id
_entity.type
_entity.pdbx_description
1 polymer ?
#
loop_
_entity_poly.entity_id
_entity_poly.type
_entity_poly.pdbx_seq_one_letter_code
_entity_poly.pdbx_strand_id
1 'polypeptide(L)'
;MPTPNRECGVCGKPFYVSPGHLKAGWGKYCSTDCKAKAYRGSGSPRWMEGLNVAQCKNCGIFFHCKPSHIANGEGKYCSRKCYLEGKGKLSMWCVVCGKEILKYPSHIKNSKTDCCSKECRVALDGQRKKQQIARFGRIKTYGGAKSGGKRDDLGGLYVRSSWEANYARYLNWLQEAGVIMRWEFEPDTFEFPVKRGARFYTPDFKVFYPDGTITYHEIKGYLDQRSRTKLKRMATHHPDIVVRLIDQPEYRRIGRKMKRVISHWE
;
A
#
# COMPACT_ATOMS: atom_id res chain seq x y z
N MET A 1 -24.05 11.85 -25.72
CA MET A 1 -23.51 10.46 -25.68
C MET A 1 -23.48 9.95 -27.11
N PRO A 2 -22.44 9.22 -27.54
CA PRO A 2 -22.42 8.67 -28.90
C PRO A 2 -23.60 7.73 -29.11
N THR A 3 -24.22 7.79 -30.28
CA THR A 3 -25.36 6.94 -30.65
C THR A 3 -24.93 5.47 -30.69
N PRO A 4 -25.69 4.55 -30.08
CA PRO A 4 -25.39 3.13 -30.19
C PRO A 4 -25.29 2.69 -31.64
N ASN A 5 -24.26 1.92 -31.95
CA ASN A 5 -24.00 1.41 -33.30
C ASN A 5 -23.82 -0.11 -33.33
N ARG A 6 -24.14 -0.78 -32.21
CA ARG A 6 -24.09 -2.23 -32.10
C ARG A 6 -24.98 -2.76 -30.97
N GLU A 7 -25.35 -4.02 -31.09
CA GLU A 7 -26.06 -4.77 -30.06
C GLU A 7 -25.13 -5.76 -29.36
N CYS A 8 -25.31 -5.93 -28.06
CA CYS A 8 -24.54 -6.88 -27.26
C CYS A 8 -24.96 -8.32 -27.60
N GLY A 9 -24.02 -9.16 -28.04
CA GLY A 9 -24.29 -10.57 -28.37
C GLY A 9 -24.63 -11.50 -27.19
N VAL A 10 -24.95 -10.95 -26.01
CA VAL A 10 -25.35 -11.72 -24.81
C VAL A 10 -26.66 -11.20 -24.22
N CYS A 11 -26.85 -9.90 -24.13
CA CYS A 11 -28.05 -9.31 -23.52
C CYS A 11 -28.89 -8.49 -24.49
N GLY A 12 -28.50 -8.39 -25.77
CA GLY A 12 -29.20 -7.62 -26.80
C GLY A 12 -29.14 -6.10 -26.64
N LYS A 13 -28.63 -5.58 -25.52
CA LYS A 13 -28.65 -4.13 -25.25
C LYS A 13 -27.82 -3.37 -26.28
N PRO A 14 -28.34 -2.25 -26.84
CA PRO A 14 -27.60 -1.40 -27.76
C PRO A 14 -26.50 -0.65 -27.00
N PHE A 15 -25.31 -0.56 -27.60
CA PHE A 15 -24.18 0.19 -27.06
C PHE A 15 -23.30 0.76 -28.17
N TYR A 16 -22.48 1.76 -27.82
CA TYR A 16 -21.55 2.37 -28.75
C TYR A 16 -20.20 1.64 -28.76
N VAL A 17 -19.68 1.40 -29.96
CA VAL A 17 -18.34 0.88 -30.24
C VAL A 17 -17.62 1.86 -31.16
N SER A 18 -16.38 2.24 -30.82
CA SER A 18 -15.61 3.14 -31.68
C SER A 18 -15.35 2.51 -33.07
N PRO A 19 -15.27 3.30 -34.15
CA PRO A 19 -14.97 2.79 -35.50
C PRO A 19 -13.68 1.95 -35.57
N GLY A 20 -12.65 2.30 -34.80
CA GLY A 20 -11.42 1.51 -34.73
C GLY A 20 -11.63 0.11 -34.13
N HIS A 21 -12.46 -0.01 -33.09
CA HIS A 21 -12.83 -1.33 -32.55
C HIS A 21 -13.70 -2.13 -33.51
N LEU A 22 -14.60 -1.49 -34.26
CA LEU A 22 -15.37 -2.16 -35.31
C LEU A 22 -14.45 -2.73 -36.39
N LYS A 23 -13.47 -1.94 -36.87
CA LYS A 23 -12.48 -2.37 -37.87
C LYS A 23 -11.63 -3.55 -37.37
N ALA A 24 -11.31 -3.59 -36.08
CA ALA A 24 -10.58 -4.70 -35.45
C ALA A 24 -11.47 -5.92 -35.10
N GLY A 25 -12.78 -5.88 -35.38
CA GLY A 25 -13.73 -6.93 -35.00
C GLY A 25 -14.01 -7.02 -33.49
N TRP A 26 -13.63 -6.00 -32.72
CA TRP A 26 -13.82 -5.88 -31.27
C TRP A 26 -15.18 -5.27 -30.93
N GLY A 27 -15.50 -5.18 -29.63
CA GLY A 27 -16.75 -4.59 -29.16
C GLY A 27 -17.96 -5.47 -29.43
N LYS A 28 -17.92 -6.74 -29.01
CA LYS A 28 -19.04 -7.70 -29.16
C LYS A 28 -20.05 -7.66 -28.00
N TYR A 29 -19.66 -7.07 -26.87
CA TYR A 29 -20.42 -7.09 -25.63
C TYR A 29 -20.42 -5.71 -24.97
N CYS A 30 -21.56 -5.31 -24.39
CA CYS A 30 -21.73 -3.99 -23.78
C CYS A 30 -21.02 -3.81 -22.42
N SER A 31 -20.59 -4.91 -21.78
CA SER A 31 -19.93 -4.87 -20.48
C SER A 31 -18.96 -6.04 -20.27
N THR A 32 -18.09 -5.90 -19.27
CA THR A 32 -17.21 -6.99 -18.79
C THR A 32 -18.00 -8.21 -18.36
N ASP A 33 -19.18 -8.02 -17.77
CA ASP A 33 -20.05 -9.11 -17.32
C ASP A 33 -20.66 -9.86 -18.50
N CYS A 34 -21.13 -9.14 -19.52
CA CYS A 34 -21.63 -9.78 -20.74
C CYS A 34 -20.51 -10.54 -21.45
N LYS A 35 -19.31 -9.95 -21.52
CA LYS A 35 -18.12 -10.68 -22.01
C LYS A 35 -17.85 -11.94 -21.19
N ALA A 36 -17.86 -11.87 -19.86
CA ALA A 36 -17.61 -13.03 -19.00
C ALA A 36 -18.66 -14.13 -19.20
N LYS A 37 -19.94 -13.77 -19.36
CA LYS A 37 -21.04 -14.70 -19.67
C LYS A 37 -20.81 -15.44 -21.00
N ALA A 38 -20.44 -14.72 -22.06
CA ALA A 38 -20.14 -15.32 -23.36
C ALA A 38 -18.92 -16.26 -23.37
N TYR A 39 -18.04 -16.20 -22.37
CA TYR A 39 -16.85 -17.06 -22.29
C TYR A 39 -16.90 -18.07 -21.13
N ARG A 40 -18.05 -18.25 -20.49
CA ARG A 40 -18.22 -19.16 -19.35
C ARG A 40 -19.03 -20.40 -19.75
N GLY A 41 -18.57 -21.57 -19.30
CA GLY A 41 -19.28 -22.84 -19.44
C GLY A 41 -19.52 -23.23 -20.90
N SER A 42 -20.61 -23.94 -21.14
CA SER A 42 -21.03 -24.42 -22.47
C SER A 42 -21.28 -23.31 -23.49
N GLY A 43 -21.54 -22.08 -23.04
CA GLY A 43 -21.75 -20.93 -23.93
C GLY A 43 -20.46 -20.34 -24.51
N SER A 44 -19.27 -20.84 -24.13
CA SER A 44 -18.03 -20.34 -24.72
C SER A 44 -17.86 -20.80 -26.17
N PRO A 45 -17.49 -19.93 -27.14
CA PRO A 45 -17.13 -20.35 -28.50
C PRO A 45 -15.92 -21.30 -28.55
N ARG A 46 -15.20 -21.43 -27.42
CA ARG A 46 -14.07 -22.34 -27.23
C ARG A 46 -14.45 -23.58 -26.43
N TRP A 47 -15.72 -23.73 -26.07
CA TRP A 47 -16.23 -24.89 -25.37
C TRP A 47 -16.37 -26.04 -26.35
N MET A 48 -15.67 -27.14 -26.09
CA MET A 48 -15.84 -28.39 -26.84
C MET A 48 -16.68 -29.31 -25.96
N GLU A 49 -17.99 -29.26 -26.15
CA GLU A 49 -18.95 -30.06 -25.38
C GLU A 49 -18.64 -31.55 -25.48
N GLY A 50 -18.75 -32.27 -24.36
CA GLY A 50 -18.58 -33.73 -24.32
C GLY A 50 -17.15 -34.26 -24.47
N LEU A 51 -16.15 -33.42 -24.76
CA LEU A 51 -14.79 -33.88 -24.95
C LEU A 51 -14.01 -33.90 -23.63
N ASN A 52 -13.80 -35.10 -23.07
CA ASN A 52 -12.87 -35.28 -21.97
C ASN A 52 -11.44 -35.32 -22.49
N VAL A 53 -10.75 -34.18 -22.43
CA VAL A 53 -9.40 -34.03 -23.01
C VAL A 53 -8.26 -34.39 -22.05
N ALA A 54 -8.54 -34.71 -20.78
CA ALA A 54 -7.51 -35.08 -19.82
C ALA A 54 -7.92 -36.28 -18.95
N GLN A 55 -6.96 -37.15 -18.64
CA GLN A 55 -7.12 -38.25 -17.70
C GLN A 55 -6.54 -37.86 -16.34
N CYS A 56 -7.31 -38.02 -15.26
CA CYS A 56 -6.85 -37.73 -13.90
C CYS A 56 -5.74 -38.71 -13.47
N LYS A 57 -4.58 -38.20 -13.04
CA LYS A 57 -3.45 -39.02 -12.57
C LYS A 57 -3.70 -39.78 -11.26
N ASN A 58 -4.76 -39.45 -10.53
CA ASN A 58 -5.06 -40.07 -9.23
C ASN A 58 -6.15 -41.14 -9.34
N CYS A 59 -7.29 -40.84 -9.99
CA CYS A 59 -8.43 -41.77 -10.08
C CYS A 59 -8.65 -42.34 -11.48
N GLY A 60 -7.87 -41.94 -12.49
CA GLY A 60 -8.00 -42.42 -13.86
C GLY A 60 -9.22 -41.89 -14.64
N ILE A 61 -10.13 -41.17 -13.98
CA ILE A 61 -11.34 -40.61 -14.59
C ILE A 61 -10.97 -39.53 -15.60
N PHE A 62 -11.60 -39.60 -16.77
CA PHE A 62 -11.53 -38.60 -17.82
C PHE A 62 -12.38 -37.37 -17.48
N PHE A 63 -11.83 -36.18 -17.67
CA PHE A 63 -12.51 -34.92 -17.38
C PHE A 63 -12.17 -33.84 -18.40
N HIS A 64 -13.06 -32.85 -18.50
CA HIS A 64 -12.84 -31.69 -19.36
C HIS A 64 -11.81 -30.74 -18.74
N CYS A 65 -10.74 -30.45 -19.47
CA CYS A 65 -9.76 -29.43 -19.16
C CYS A 65 -9.56 -28.54 -20.40
N LYS A 66 -9.00 -27.34 -20.26
CA LYS A 66 -8.68 -26.53 -21.45
C LYS A 66 -7.43 -27.11 -22.13
N PRO A 67 -7.39 -27.27 -23.47
CA PRO A 67 -6.20 -27.75 -24.17
C PRO A 67 -4.93 -26.96 -23.84
N SER A 68 -5.03 -25.64 -23.65
CA SER A 68 -3.89 -24.80 -23.24
C SER A 68 -3.37 -25.10 -21.84
N HIS A 69 -4.24 -25.52 -20.91
CA HIS A 69 -3.81 -25.94 -19.57
C HIS A 69 -3.04 -27.26 -19.66
N ILE A 70 -3.52 -28.20 -20.47
CA ILE A 70 -2.81 -29.47 -20.72
C ILE A 70 -1.46 -29.21 -21.37
N ALA A 71 -1.40 -28.34 -22.39
CA ALA A 71 -0.15 -27.95 -23.06
C ALA A 71 0.86 -27.30 -22.10
N ASN A 72 0.39 -26.53 -21.12
CA ASN A 72 1.22 -25.94 -20.07
C ASN A 72 1.57 -26.92 -18.92
N GLY A 73 1.20 -28.20 -19.04
CA GLY A 73 1.43 -29.21 -18.01
C GLY A 73 0.53 -29.07 -16.76
N GLU A 74 -0.57 -28.33 -16.87
CA GLU A 74 -1.67 -28.30 -15.91
C GLU A 74 -2.70 -29.40 -16.21
N GLY A 75 -3.87 -29.38 -15.55
CA GLY A 75 -4.96 -30.33 -15.88
C GLY A 75 -4.68 -31.80 -15.52
N LYS A 76 -3.87 -32.04 -14.48
CA LYS A 76 -3.46 -33.41 -14.06
C LYS A 76 -4.50 -34.13 -13.21
N TYR A 77 -5.47 -33.43 -12.63
CA TYR A 77 -6.40 -33.98 -11.66
C TYR A 77 -7.81 -33.42 -11.87
N CYS A 78 -8.82 -34.29 -11.80
CA CYS A 78 -10.22 -33.93 -12.04
C CYS A 78 -10.84 -33.08 -10.91
N SER A 79 -10.26 -33.11 -9.71
CA SER A 79 -10.78 -32.42 -8.54
C SER A 79 -9.66 -32.00 -7.59
N ARG A 80 -9.99 -31.07 -6.68
CA ARG A 80 -9.08 -30.68 -5.60
C ARG A 80 -8.72 -31.88 -4.71
N LYS A 81 -9.67 -32.80 -4.46
CA LYS A 81 -9.43 -34.04 -3.69
C LYS A 81 -8.37 -34.90 -4.36
N CYS A 82 -8.55 -35.20 -5.65
CA CYS A 82 -7.59 -35.99 -6.42
C CYS A 82 -6.22 -35.32 -6.56
N TYR A 83 -6.19 -33.99 -6.66
CA TYR A 83 -4.94 -33.22 -6.63
C TYR A 83 -4.19 -33.41 -5.31
N LEU A 84 -4.89 -33.36 -4.19
CA LEU A 84 -4.30 -33.49 -2.86
C LEU A 84 -3.81 -34.91 -2.61
N GLU A 85 -4.61 -35.92 -2.93
CA GLU A 85 -4.23 -37.33 -2.80
C GLU A 85 -3.03 -37.66 -3.68
N GLY A 86 -3.06 -37.27 -4.96
CA GLY A 86 -2.00 -37.60 -5.91
C GLY A 86 -0.71 -36.77 -5.80
N LYS A 87 -0.69 -35.68 -5.02
CA LYS A 87 0.55 -34.92 -4.72
C LYS A 87 1.33 -35.51 -3.55
N GLY A 88 0.66 -36.25 -2.66
CA GLY A 88 1.24 -36.74 -1.42
C GLY A 88 1.61 -35.64 -0.42
N LYS A 89 1.85 -36.04 0.83
CA LYS A 89 2.44 -35.17 1.86
C LYS A 89 3.87 -35.63 2.11
N LEU A 90 4.77 -34.68 2.34
CA LEU A 90 6.12 -34.97 2.79
C LEU A 90 6.16 -34.95 4.32
N SER A 91 6.90 -35.88 4.90
CA SER A 91 7.24 -35.88 6.31
C SER A 91 8.33 -34.87 6.61
N MET A 92 8.18 -34.15 7.71
CA MET A 92 9.17 -33.26 8.27
C MET A 92 8.98 -33.13 9.78
N TRP A 93 9.92 -32.48 10.45
CA TRP A 93 9.92 -32.33 11.90
C TRP A 93 9.58 -30.90 12.30
N CYS A 94 8.75 -30.73 13.33
CA CYS A 94 8.43 -29.43 13.90
C CYS A 94 9.67 -28.81 14.54
N VAL A 95 10.01 -27.57 14.15
CA VAL A 95 11.21 -26.89 14.67
C VAL A 95 11.14 -26.50 16.15
N VAL A 96 9.96 -26.55 16.76
CA VAL A 96 9.76 -26.15 18.16
C VAL A 96 9.69 -27.34 19.10
N CYS A 97 8.89 -28.35 18.76
CA CYS A 97 8.63 -29.48 19.66
C CYS A 97 9.18 -30.81 19.14
N GLY A 98 9.78 -30.85 17.94
CA GLY A 98 10.34 -32.07 17.38
C GLY A 98 9.33 -33.15 16.99
N LYS A 99 8.02 -32.86 16.95
CA LYS A 99 7.01 -33.80 16.43
C LYS A 99 7.10 -33.95 14.92
N GLU A 100 6.92 -35.17 14.43
CA GLU A 100 6.76 -35.45 13.00
C GLU A 100 5.44 -34.84 12.47
N ILE A 101 5.50 -34.21 11.30
CA ILE A 101 4.37 -33.54 10.65
C ILE A 101 4.35 -33.83 9.15
N LEU A 102 3.14 -34.02 8.61
CA LEU A 102 2.91 -34.25 7.19
C LEU A 102 2.38 -32.98 6.52
N LYS A 103 3.12 -32.44 5.55
CA LYS A 103 2.72 -31.24 4.80
C LYS A 103 2.76 -31.44 3.29
N TYR A 104 1.87 -30.77 2.58
CA TYR A 104 1.98 -30.67 1.13
C TYR A 104 3.25 -29.89 0.77
N PRO A 105 3.99 -30.27 -0.29
CA PRO A 105 5.19 -29.56 -0.73
C PRO A 105 4.97 -28.04 -0.89
N SER A 106 3.80 -27.63 -1.37
CA SER A 106 3.45 -26.20 -1.54
C SER A 106 3.22 -25.43 -0.23
N HIS A 107 3.04 -26.13 0.89
CA HIS A 107 2.87 -25.54 2.22
C HIS A 107 4.16 -25.54 3.04
N ILE A 108 5.19 -26.24 2.56
CA ILE A 108 6.52 -26.21 3.16
C ILE A 108 7.13 -24.88 2.75
N LYS A 109 7.26 -23.97 3.72
CA LYS A 109 7.88 -22.67 3.47
C LYS A 109 9.38 -22.78 3.57
N ASN A 110 9.84 -23.36 4.67
CA ASN A 110 11.24 -23.56 5.00
C ASN A 110 11.31 -24.48 6.21
N SER A 111 12.19 -25.49 6.16
CA SER A 111 12.46 -26.41 7.27
C SER A 111 12.73 -25.69 8.58
N LYS A 112 13.26 -24.45 8.57
CA LYS A 112 13.55 -23.63 9.76
C LYS A 112 12.33 -22.93 10.38
N THR A 113 11.15 -23.02 9.77
CA THR A 113 9.95 -22.28 10.22
C THR A 113 8.68 -23.12 10.31
N ASP A 114 8.76 -24.37 9.89
CA ASP A 114 7.63 -25.27 9.82
C ASP A 114 7.31 -25.86 11.19
N CYS A 115 6.09 -25.61 11.65
CA CYS A 115 5.59 -26.00 12.97
C CYS A 115 4.43 -26.99 12.85
N CYS A 116 4.19 -27.79 13.89
CA CYS A 116 3.07 -28.75 13.97
C CYS A 116 1.73 -28.12 14.31
N SER A 117 1.74 -27.01 15.05
CA SER A 117 0.52 -26.39 15.57
C SER A 117 0.65 -24.87 15.62
N LYS A 118 -0.49 -24.20 15.85
CA LYS A 118 -0.53 -22.74 16.03
C LYS A 118 0.26 -22.32 17.27
N GLU A 119 0.21 -23.12 18.33
CA GLU A 119 0.92 -22.89 19.59
C GLU A 119 2.44 -22.94 19.37
N CYS A 120 2.93 -23.97 18.66
CA CYS A 120 4.35 -24.04 18.26
C CYS A 120 4.75 -22.86 17.37
N ARG A 121 3.86 -22.43 16.48
CA ARG A 121 4.13 -21.27 15.63
C ARG A 121 4.29 -19.98 16.46
N VAL A 122 3.42 -19.76 17.43
CA VAL A 122 3.49 -18.62 18.36
C VAL A 122 4.78 -18.68 19.20
N ALA A 123 5.15 -19.86 19.69
CA ALA A 123 6.39 -20.07 20.45
C ALA A 123 7.64 -19.73 19.61
N LEU A 124 7.70 -20.22 18.37
CA LEU A 124 8.80 -19.91 17.43
C LEU A 124 8.91 -18.40 17.19
N ASP A 125 7.79 -17.74 16.88
CA ASP A 125 7.78 -16.31 16.60
C ASP A 125 8.20 -15.49 17.84
N GLY A 126 7.83 -15.95 19.05
CA GLY A 126 8.30 -15.40 20.32
C GLY A 126 9.81 -15.53 20.55
N GLN A 127 10.38 -16.71 20.28
CA GLN A 127 11.84 -16.93 20.36
C GLN A 127 12.61 -16.02 19.40
N ARG A 128 12.17 -15.92 18.14
CA ARG A 128 12.77 -15.04 17.14
C ARG A 128 12.71 -13.57 17.55
N LYS A 129 11.59 -13.15 18.15
CA LYS A 129 11.41 -11.79 18.68
C LYS A 129 12.44 -11.48 19.77
N LYS A 130 12.63 -12.40 20.73
CA LYS A 130 13.64 -12.27 21.80
C LYS A 130 15.06 -12.17 21.22
N GLN A 131 15.42 -13.05 20.27
CA GLN A 131 16.73 -13.01 19.59
C GLN A 131 16.96 -11.68 18.85
N GLN A 132 15.93 -11.15 18.20
CA GLN A 132 16.02 -9.87 17.49
C GLN A 132 16.17 -8.67 18.45
N ILE A 133 15.47 -8.67 19.59
CA ILE A 133 15.63 -7.66 20.65
C ILE A 133 17.04 -7.73 21.23
N ALA A 134 17.53 -8.93 21.56
CA ALA A 134 18.87 -9.10 22.09
C ALA A 134 19.95 -8.61 21.11
N ARG A 135 19.75 -8.83 19.79
CA ARG A 135 20.71 -8.44 18.76
C ARG A 135 20.68 -6.96 18.37
N PHE A 136 19.52 -6.31 18.41
CA PHE A 136 19.34 -4.95 17.87
C PHE A 136 18.76 -3.94 18.88
N GLY A 137 18.58 -4.34 20.14
CA GLY A 137 18.03 -3.53 21.24
C GLY A 137 16.52 -3.27 21.14
N ARG A 138 16.03 -2.80 19.99
CA ARG A 138 14.62 -2.44 19.76
C ARG A 138 14.13 -3.00 18.42
N ILE A 139 12.97 -3.66 18.43
CA ILE A 139 12.30 -4.08 17.19
C ILE A 139 11.70 -2.84 16.54
N LYS A 140 12.16 -2.49 15.33
CA LYS A 140 11.50 -1.49 14.48
C LYS A 140 10.13 -2.04 14.07
N THR A 141 9.08 -1.66 14.78
CA THR A 141 7.72 -1.82 14.26
C THR A 141 7.57 -0.87 13.07
N TYR A 142 7.47 -1.43 11.87
CA TYR A 142 7.12 -0.68 10.66
C TYR A 142 5.64 -0.29 10.75
N GLY A 143 5.41 0.76 11.52
CA GLY A 143 4.13 1.25 12.01
C GLY A 143 4.48 2.24 13.10
N GLY A 144 5.05 3.38 12.68
CA GLY A 144 5.48 4.43 13.59
C GLY A 144 4.30 4.81 14.47
N ALA A 145 4.42 4.57 15.78
CA ALA A 145 3.56 5.22 16.74
C ALA A 145 3.60 6.72 16.42
N LYS A 146 2.43 7.35 16.24
CA LYS A 146 2.35 8.80 16.12
C LYS A 146 2.94 9.35 17.41
N SER A 147 4.18 9.83 17.36
CA SER A 147 4.90 10.36 18.52
C SER A 147 4.44 11.79 18.87
N GLY A 148 3.15 12.06 18.67
CA GLY A 148 2.54 13.32 19.06
C GLY A 148 2.42 13.41 20.57
N GLY A 149 2.38 14.62 21.10
CA GLY A 149 2.29 14.91 22.51
C GLY A 149 2.81 16.30 22.86
N LYS A 150 2.63 16.71 24.11
CA LYS A 150 3.24 17.93 24.64
C LYS A 150 4.75 17.76 24.77
N ARG A 151 5.49 18.86 24.64
CA ARG A 151 6.95 18.92 24.82
C ARG A 151 7.28 20.06 25.78
N ASP A 152 7.73 19.72 26.97
CA ASP A 152 8.03 20.70 28.02
C ASP A 152 9.18 21.63 27.62
N ASP A 153 10.17 21.11 26.89
CA ASP A 153 11.29 21.88 26.33
C ASP A 153 10.86 22.90 25.27
N LEU A 154 9.64 22.77 24.73
CA LEU A 154 9.02 23.71 23.79
C LEU A 154 7.88 24.50 24.45
N GLY A 155 7.97 24.75 25.77
CA GLY A 155 6.95 25.50 26.51
C GLY A 155 5.60 24.78 26.62
N GLY A 156 5.61 23.44 26.60
CA GLY A 156 4.41 22.62 26.64
C GLY A 156 3.66 22.52 25.30
N LEU A 157 4.30 22.91 24.19
CA LEU A 157 3.72 22.84 22.84
C LEU A 157 3.27 21.41 22.50
N TYR A 158 2.03 21.26 22.05
CA TYR A 158 1.50 20.01 21.56
C TYR A 158 1.75 19.87 20.06
N VAL A 159 2.55 18.87 19.67
CA VAL A 159 2.80 18.54 18.26
C VAL A 159 2.27 17.16 17.92
N ARG A 160 2.05 16.89 16.63
CA ARG A 160 1.48 15.64 16.11
C ARG A 160 2.54 14.63 15.68
N SER A 161 3.79 15.06 15.54
CA SER A 161 4.92 14.20 15.19
C SER A 161 6.24 14.62 15.83
N SER A 162 7.19 13.69 15.95
CA SER A 162 8.55 14.00 16.38
C SER A 162 9.29 14.90 15.39
N TRP A 163 8.89 14.88 14.12
CA TRP A 163 9.47 15.75 13.09
C TRP A 163 9.10 17.21 13.34
N GLU A 164 7.84 17.49 13.69
CA GLU A 164 7.40 18.81 14.14
C GLU A 164 8.14 19.26 15.40
N ALA A 165 8.27 18.39 16.42
CA ALA A 165 9.04 18.72 17.63
C ALA A 165 10.49 19.11 17.30
N ASN A 166 11.18 18.27 16.54
CA ASN A 166 12.57 18.51 16.17
C ASN A 166 12.74 19.76 15.30
N TYR A 167 11.77 20.05 14.42
CA TYR A 167 11.82 21.26 13.61
C TYR A 167 11.53 22.52 14.42
N ALA A 168 10.60 22.48 15.37
CA ALA A 168 10.39 23.57 16.32
C ALA A 168 11.67 23.90 17.11
N ARG A 169 12.39 22.87 17.59
CA ARG A 169 13.71 23.06 18.23
C ARG A 169 14.74 23.69 17.28
N TYR A 170 14.72 23.27 16.01
CA TYR A 170 15.55 23.90 14.98
C TYR A 170 15.20 25.36 14.72
N LEU A 171 13.92 25.73 14.74
CA LEU A 171 13.49 27.12 14.62
C LEU A 171 13.92 27.94 15.85
N ASN A 172 13.84 27.40 17.07
CA ASN A 172 14.40 28.06 18.26
C ASN A 172 15.90 28.33 18.09
N TRP A 173 16.66 27.34 17.63
CA TRP A 173 18.09 27.51 17.37
C TRP A 173 18.36 28.58 16.29
N LEU A 174 17.56 28.63 15.22
CA LEU A 174 17.67 29.69 14.21
C LEU A 174 17.30 31.07 14.75
N GLN A 175 16.35 31.14 15.66
CA GLN A 175 15.92 32.37 16.32
C GLN A 175 17.01 32.90 17.24
N GLU A 176 17.62 32.03 18.05
CA GLU A 176 18.79 32.37 18.88
C GLU A 176 19.99 32.83 18.05
N ALA A 177 20.20 32.23 16.88
CA ALA A 177 21.24 32.64 15.93
C ALA A 177 20.91 33.93 15.15
N GLY A 178 19.74 34.53 15.35
CA GLY A 178 19.30 35.74 14.65
C GLY A 178 18.96 35.55 13.16
N VAL A 179 18.88 34.31 12.69
CA VAL A 179 18.52 33.99 11.28
C VAL A 179 17.03 34.23 11.03
N ILE A 180 16.20 33.98 12.05
CA ILE A 180 14.77 34.30 12.04
C ILE A 180 14.45 35.17 13.26
N MET A 181 13.43 36.01 13.16
CA MET A 181 12.98 36.82 14.29
C MET A 181 12.12 36.03 15.27
N ARG A 182 11.17 35.26 14.74
CA ARG A 182 10.22 34.43 15.51
C ARG A 182 9.51 33.43 14.62
N TRP A 183 8.81 32.50 15.26
CA TRP A 183 7.93 31.55 14.58
C TRP A 183 6.66 31.27 15.39
N GLU A 184 5.63 30.77 14.72
CA GLU A 184 4.33 30.38 15.29
C GLU A 184 3.94 28.99 14.78
N PHE A 185 3.21 28.20 15.60
CA PHE A 185 2.75 26.84 15.26
C PHE A 185 1.25 26.81 14.91
N GLU A 186 0.91 26.26 13.75
CA GLU A 186 -0.45 26.16 13.21
C GLU A 186 -1.30 27.47 13.37
N PRO A 187 -0.77 28.70 13.18
CA PRO A 187 -1.49 29.93 13.55
C PRO A 187 -2.65 30.28 12.61
N ASP A 188 -2.52 29.92 11.32
CA ASP A 188 -3.42 30.37 10.26
C ASP A 188 -4.05 29.18 9.55
N THR A 189 -5.34 29.28 9.24
CA THR A 189 -6.07 28.31 8.43
C THR A 189 -6.62 28.98 7.17
N PHE A 190 -6.23 28.45 6.02
CA PHE A 190 -6.65 28.91 4.70
C PHE A 190 -7.84 28.11 4.21
N GLU A 191 -8.86 28.80 3.69
CA GLU A 191 -10.04 28.21 3.08
C GLU A 191 -9.97 28.30 1.56
N PHE A 192 -10.25 27.19 0.88
CA PHE A 192 -10.35 27.13 -0.57
C PHE A 192 -11.81 27.09 -1.02
N PRO A 193 -12.19 27.77 -2.12
CA PRO A 193 -13.56 27.82 -2.65
C PRO A 193 -13.95 26.52 -3.38
N VAL A 194 -14.00 25.39 -2.67
CA VAL A 194 -14.27 24.05 -3.21
C VAL A 194 -15.42 23.36 -2.48
N LYS A 195 -16.35 22.76 -3.24
CA LYS A 195 -17.54 22.09 -2.68
C LYS A 195 -17.25 20.74 -2.01
N ARG A 196 -16.20 20.03 -2.43
CA ARG A 196 -15.80 18.71 -1.91
C ARG A 196 -14.27 18.55 -1.82
N GLY A 197 -13.82 17.75 -0.87
CA GLY A 197 -12.39 17.44 -0.65
C GLY A 197 -11.73 18.34 0.40
N ALA A 198 -10.43 18.61 0.25
CA ALA A 198 -9.65 19.39 1.21
C ALA A 198 -10.01 20.89 1.16
N ARG A 199 -11.04 21.32 1.89
CA ARG A 199 -11.51 22.72 1.93
C ARG A 199 -10.61 23.64 2.75
N PHE A 200 -9.99 23.12 3.81
CA PHE A 200 -9.14 23.88 4.71
C PHE A 200 -7.70 23.35 4.71
N TYR A 201 -6.76 24.26 4.90
CA TYR A 201 -5.35 23.96 5.07
C TYR A 201 -4.72 24.86 6.14
N THR A 202 -4.08 24.22 7.11
CA THR A 202 -3.35 24.85 8.21
C THR A 202 -1.91 24.38 8.06
N PRO A 203 -0.97 25.21 7.59
CA PRO A 203 0.45 24.86 7.55
C PRO A 203 1.01 24.68 8.96
N ASP A 204 2.04 23.85 9.12
CA ASP A 204 2.61 23.55 10.43
C ASP A 204 3.25 24.77 11.12
N PHE A 205 4.04 25.57 10.41
CA PHE A 205 4.75 26.72 11.00
C PHE A 205 4.62 27.98 10.15
N LYS A 206 4.62 29.15 10.81
CA LYS A 206 4.80 30.47 10.20
C LYS A 206 6.09 31.07 10.73
N VAL A 207 6.98 31.51 9.84
CA VAL A 207 8.32 31.99 10.18
C VAL A 207 8.50 33.43 9.69
N PHE A 208 9.00 34.28 10.58
CA PHE A 208 9.23 35.70 10.34
C PHE A 208 10.74 35.95 10.25
N TYR A 209 11.20 36.57 9.16
CA TYR A 209 12.61 36.88 8.93
C TYR A 209 12.94 38.34 9.23
N PRO A 210 14.22 38.68 9.50
CA PRO A 210 14.64 40.04 9.82
C PRO A 210 14.38 41.08 8.73
N ASP A 211 14.29 40.66 7.47
CA ASP A 211 13.97 41.50 6.31
C ASP A 211 12.46 41.81 6.17
N GLY A 212 11.63 41.32 7.10
CA GLY A 212 10.17 41.44 7.07
C GLY A 212 9.47 40.35 6.26
N THR A 213 10.21 39.46 5.60
CA THR A 213 9.64 38.35 4.84
C THR A 213 8.95 37.35 5.78
N ILE A 214 7.80 36.82 5.36
CA ILE A 214 7.06 35.77 6.07
C ILE A 214 6.95 34.55 5.17
N THR A 215 7.27 33.36 5.69
CA THR A 215 7.06 32.11 4.98
C THR A 215 6.41 31.06 5.87
N TYR A 216 5.56 30.22 5.29
CA TYR A 216 5.02 29.06 5.98
C TYR A 216 5.86 27.83 5.69
N HIS A 217 6.12 27.00 6.70
CA HIS A 217 6.82 25.73 6.54
C HIS A 217 5.87 24.56 6.82
N GLU A 218 5.76 23.63 5.87
CA GLU A 218 4.97 22.39 5.99
C GLU A 218 5.91 21.20 6.08
N ILE A 219 5.79 20.37 7.11
CA ILE A 219 6.66 19.22 7.33
C ILE A 219 5.98 17.96 6.82
N LYS A 220 6.66 17.24 5.92
CA LYS A 220 6.19 15.92 5.49
C LYS A 220 7.26 14.85 5.31
N GLY A 221 7.04 13.74 6.02
CA GLY A 221 7.76 12.48 5.76
C GLY A 221 7.32 11.76 4.49
N TYR A 222 6.02 11.77 4.18
CA TYR A 222 5.45 11.16 2.98
C TYR A 222 4.36 12.06 2.41
N LEU A 223 4.50 12.42 1.13
CA LEU A 223 3.62 13.36 0.45
C LEU A 223 2.48 12.61 -0.25
N ASP A 224 1.38 12.39 0.47
CA ASP A 224 0.20 11.73 -0.06
C ASP A 224 -0.63 12.61 -1.03
N GLN A 225 -1.59 12.01 -1.73
CA GLN A 225 -2.43 12.71 -2.71
C GLN A 225 -3.22 13.89 -2.10
N ARG A 226 -3.65 13.76 -0.84
CA ARG A 226 -4.39 14.82 -0.14
C ARG A 226 -3.49 16.02 0.17
N SER A 227 -2.26 15.78 0.62
CA SER A 227 -1.26 16.81 0.91
C SER A 227 -0.85 17.54 -0.37
N ARG A 228 -0.61 16.80 -1.47
CA ARG A 228 -0.36 17.39 -2.80
C ARG A 228 -1.50 18.31 -3.25
N THR A 229 -2.74 17.90 -3.00
CA THR A 229 -3.93 18.68 -3.37
C THR A 229 -4.00 19.99 -2.59
N LYS A 230 -3.70 19.97 -1.28
CA LYS A 230 -3.65 21.16 -0.43
C LYS A 230 -2.57 22.14 -0.89
N LEU A 231 -1.35 21.67 -1.12
CA LEU A 231 -0.25 22.53 -1.60
C LEU A 231 -0.55 23.13 -2.98
N LYS A 232 -1.11 22.34 -3.90
CA LYS A 232 -1.54 22.85 -5.21
C LYS A 232 -2.63 23.92 -5.09
N ARG A 233 -3.58 23.73 -4.17
CA ARG A 233 -4.65 24.71 -3.89
C ARG A 233 -4.10 25.98 -3.26
N MET A 234 -3.14 25.90 -2.35
CA MET A 234 -2.44 27.08 -1.83
C MET A 234 -1.81 27.89 -2.95
N ALA A 235 -1.01 27.24 -3.80
CA ALA A 235 -0.36 27.93 -4.92
C ALA A 235 -1.35 28.55 -5.91
N THR A 236 -2.59 28.03 -5.97
CA THR A 236 -3.62 28.55 -6.89
C THR A 236 -4.46 29.66 -6.26
N HIS A 237 -4.87 29.52 -5.00
CA HIS A 237 -5.82 30.41 -4.33
C HIS A 237 -5.16 31.48 -3.45
N HIS A 238 -3.90 31.26 -3.06
CA HIS A 238 -3.11 32.19 -2.24
C HIS A 238 -1.69 32.31 -2.83
N PRO A 239 -1.54 32.81 -4.06
CA PRO A 239 -0.25 32.85 -4.76
C PRO A 239 0.81 33.72 -4.07
N ASP A 240 0.38 34.74 -3.30
CA ASP A 240 1.27 35.63 -2.55
C ASP A 240 1.83 34.98 -1.27
N ILE A 241 1.30 33.80 -0.90
CA ILE A 241 1.71 33.08 0.31
C ILE A 241 2.73 32.01 -0.06
N VAL A 242 3.96 32.21 0.42
CA VAL A 242 5.04 31.24 0.23
C VAL A 242 4.92 30.11 1.26
N VAL A 243 4.69 28.88 0.76
CA VAL A 243 4.71 27.65 1.56
C VAL A 243 5.90 26.79 1.15
N ARG A 244 6.89 26.67 2.04
CA ARG A 244 8.05 25.80 1.87
C ARG A 244 7.73 24.40 2.41
N LEU A 245 7.77 23.40 1.53
CA LEU A 245 7.63 22.00 1.92
C LEU A 245 8.97 21.44 2.40
N ILE A 246 9.05 21.13 3.69
CA ILE A 246 10.17 20.40 4.30
C ILE A 246 9.90 18.91 4.14
N ASP A 247 10.37 18.35 3.03
CA ASP A 247 10.20 16.95 2.71
C ASP A 247 11.18 16.04 3.48
N GLN A 248 11.05 14.72 3.29
CA GLN A 248 11.93 13.76 3.96
C GLN A 248 13.42 13.96 3.66
N PRO A 249 13.86 14.10 2.39
CA PRO A 249 15.24 14.45 2.07
C PRO A 249 15.76 15.70 2.79
N GLU A 250 14.99 16.78 2.81
CA GLU A 250 15.36 18.04 3.44
C GLU A 250 15.42 17.91 4.96
N TYR A 251 14.38 17.35 5.59
CA TYR A 251 14.34 17.10 7.03
C TYR A 251 15.55 16.27 7.48
N ARG A 252 15.89 15.20 6.76
CA ARG A 252 17.06 14.36 7.06
C ARG A 252 18.38 15.10 6.89
N ARG A 253 18.45 16.09 5.99
CA ARG A 253 19.63 16.95 5.81
C ARG A 253 19.83 17.84 7.03
N ILE A 254 18.76 18.46 7.53
CA ILE A 254 18.77 19.25 8.77
C ILE A 254 19.17 18.35 9.94
N GLY A 255 18.48 17.22 10.12
CA GLY A 255 18.74 16.30 11.22
C GLY A 255 20.18 15.76 11.24
N ARG A 256 20.82 15.53 10.09
CA ARG A 256 22.24 15.11 10.06
C ARG A 256 23.19 16.13 10.69
N LYS A 257 22.91 17.43 10.51
CA LYS A 257 23.73 18.52 11.04
C LYS A 257 23.35 18.83 12.49
N MET A 258 22.04 18.91 12.75
CA MET A 258 21.54 19.52 13.98
C MET A 258 21.32 18.52 15.13
N LYS A 259 21.12 17.22 14.86
CA LYS A 259 20.79 16.24 15.91
C LYS A 259 21.84 16.11 17.03
N ARG A 260 23.08 16.52 16.77
CA ARG A 260 24.19 16.51 17.75
C ARG A 260 24.37 17.85 18.46
N VAL A 261 23.78 18.90 17.92
CA VAL A 261 23.92 20.29 18.38
C VAL A 261 22.71 20.67 19.23
N ILE A 262 21.51 20.30 18.78
CA ILE A 262 20.24 20.62 19.43
C ILE A 262 19.90 19.53 20.45
N SER A 263 19.73 19.92 21.71
CA SER A 263 19.27 19.05 22.79
C SER A 263 17.88 18.47 22.51
N HIS A 264 17.60 17.29 23.06
CA HIS A 264 16.28 16.63 22.96
C HIS A 264 15.83 16.24 21.55
N TRP A 265 16.72 16.18 20.55
CA TRP A 265 16.38 15.70 19.21
C TRP A 265 15.93 14.22 19.21
N GLU A 266 14.70 13.96 18.75
CA GLU A 266 14.05 12.63 18.68
C GLU A 266 14.42 11.78 17.45
#